data_AF-A0AB72XPL8-F1
#
_entry.id   AF-A0AB72XPL8-F1
#
_cell.length_a   1.000
_cell.length_b   1.000
_cell.length_c   1.000
_cell.angle_alpha   90.00
_cell.angle_beta   90.00
_cell.angle_gamma   90.00
#
_symmetry.space_group_name_H-M   'P 1'
#
loop_
_entity.id
_entity.type
_entity.pdbx_description
1 polymer ?
#
loop_
_entity_poly.entity_id
_entity_poly.type
_entity_poly.pdbx_seq_one_letter_code
_entity_poly.pdbx_strand_id
1 'polypeptide(L)'
;MSKKHTALNASIIDTRRPTVAGADRHPGWHALRKLAARITTPLLPDDYLHLANPLWSARELRGRILGVRRETEDSATLFIKPGWGFSFDYQPGQYIGIGLLVDGRWRWRSYSLTSSPAASGSARMVTVTVKAMPEGFLSTHLVAGVKPGTIVRLAAPQGNFVLPDPAPPSILFLTAGSGITPVMSMLRTLVRRNQITDVAHLHSAPTAADVMFGAELAALAADHPGYRLSVRETRAQGRLDLTRIGQQVPDWRERQTWACGPEGVLNQADKVWSSAGVSDRLHLERFAVSKTAPAGAGGTVTFARSGKSVAADAATSLMDAGEGAGVQLPFGCRMGICQSCVVDLVAGHVRDLRTGQQHEPGTRVQTCVSAASGDCVLDI
;
A
#
# COMPACT_ATOMS: atom_id res chain seq x y z
N MET A 1 -56.59 -12.39 3.58
CA MET A 1 -56.26 -11.26 2.69
C MET A 1 -56.11 -10.00 3.54
N SER A 2 -54.93 -9.38 3.50
CA SER A 2 -54.64 -7.94 3.68
C SER A 2 -53.28 -7.77 4.35
N LYS A 3 -52.23 -7.67 3.52
CA LYS A 3 -50.90 -7.19 3.94
C LYS A 3 -50.99 -5.68 4.08
N LYS A 4 -50.86 -5.14 5.29
CA LYS A 4 -50.57 -3.72 5.50
C LYS A 4 -49.06 -3.53 5.35
N HIS A 5 -48.64 -2.96 4.22
CA HIS A 5 -47.30 -2.44 4.04
C HIS A 5 -47.24 -1.03 4.64
N THR A 6 -46.52 -0.88 5.75
CA THR A 6 -46.15 0.44 6.29
C THR A 6 -44.92 0.92 5.52
N ALA A 7 -45.06 2.00 4.76
CA ALA A 7 -43.95 2.64 4.07
C ALA A 7 -43.03 3.35 5.08
N LEU A 8 -41.82 2.82 5.28
CA LEU A 8 -40.75 3.52 5.99
C LEU A 8 -40.03 4.42 4.98
N ASN A 9 -40.43 5.69 4.93
CA ASN A 9 -39.68 6.73 4.24
C ASN A 9 -38.40 7.01 5.02
N ALA A 10 -37.27 6.47 4.57
CA ALA A 10 -35.96 6.85 5.09
C ALA A 10 -35.64 8.28 4.63
N SER A 11 -35.67 9.21 5.58
CA SER A 11 -35.11 10.55 5.44
C SER A 11 -33.61 10.43 5.17
N ILE A 12 -33.20 10.74 3.93
CA ILE A 12 -31.79 10.87 3.55
C ILE A 12 -31.28 12.15 4.23
N ILE A 13 -30.69 12.02 5.40
CA ILE A 13 -29.99 13.13 6.06
C ILE A 13 -28.69 13.40 5.29
N ASP A 14 -28.60 14.66 4.88
CA ASP A 14 -27.58 15.34 4.11
C ASP A 14 -26.14 14.86 4.40
N THR A 15 -25.49 14.25 3.41
CA THR A 15 -24.05 14.03 3.44
C THR A 15 -23.38 15.40 3.31
N ARG A 16 -22.82 15.93 4.41
CA ARG A 16 -22.00 17.16 4.36
C ARG A 16 -20.90 16.97 3.32
N ARG A 17 -21.00 17.73 2.23
CA ARG A 17 -20.02 17.73 1.14
C ARG A 17 -18.66 18.18 1.68
N PRO A 18 -17.57 17.48 1.36
CA PRO A 18 -16.24 17.99 1.64
C PRO A 18 -16.01 19.29 0.86
N THR A 19 -15.63 20.34 1.58
CA THR A 19 -15.18 21.60 0.99
C THR A 19 -13.84 21.39 0.30
N VAL A 20 -13.83 21.56 -1.02
CA VAL A 20 -12.61 21.56 -1.83
C VAL A 20 -11.78 22.78 -1.45
N ALA A 21 -10.55 22.58 -0.98
CA ALA A 21 -9.62 23.67 -0.72
C ALA A 21 -9.41 24.49 -2.00
N GLY A 22 -9.74 25.79 -1.96
CA GLY A 22 -9.67 26.71 -3.10
C GLY A 22 -10.98 26.98 -3.85
N ALA A 23 -12.14 26.50 -3.35
CA ALA A 23 -13.46 26.75 -3.94
C ALA A 23 -13.78 28.26 -4.12
N ASP A 24 -13.24 29.13 -3.27
CA ASP A 24 -13.54 30.57 -3.30
C ASP A 24 -12.81 31.35 -4.41
N ARG A 25 -11.96 30.69 -5.22
CA ARG A 25 -11.14 31.38 -6.23
C ARG A 25 -11.89 31.75 -7.52
N HIS A 26 -13.06 31.15 -7.82
CA HIS A 26 -13.79 31.40 -9.08
C HIS A 26 -15.34 31.32 -8.95
N PRO A 27 -16.03 32.40 -8.54
CA PRO A 27 -17.48 32.41 -8.28
C PRO A 27 -18.37 32.12 -9.51
N GLY A 28 -17.93 32.49 -10.72
CA GLY A 28 -18.67 32.22 -11.96
C GLY A 28 -18.76 30.73 -12.32
N TRP A 29 -17.73 29.95 -12.00
CA TRP A 29 -17.68 28.51 -12.25
C TRP A 29 -18.68 27.75 -11.35
N HIS A 30 -18.87 28.23 -10.12
CA HIS A 30 -19.84 27.67 -9.17
C HIS A 30 -21.29 27.88 -9.60
N ALA A 31 -21.60 29.04 -10.18
CA ALA A 31 -22.94 29.34 -10.69
C ALA A 31 -23.30 28.44 -11.89
N LEU A 32 -22.37 28.29 -12.85
CA LEU A 32 -22.52 27.38 -13.99
C LEU A 32 -22.69 25.92 -13.54
N ARG A 33 -21.90 25.47 -12.54
CA ARG A 33 -21.98 24.10 -12.02
C ARG A 33 -23.30 23.82 -11.28
N LYS A 34 -23.85 24.79 -10.55
CA LYS A 34 -25.18 24.69 -9.93
C LYS A 34 -26.30 24.61 -10.97
N LEU A 35 -26.19 25.37 -12.07
CA LEU A 35 -27.16 25.35 -13.15
C LEU A 35 -27.13 24.02 -13.92
N ALA A 36 -25.93 23.52 -14.25
CA ALA A 36 -25.75 22.22 -14.88
C ALA A 36 -26.28 21.07 -14.03
N ALA A 37 -26.05 21.10 -12.71
CA ALA A 37 -26.55 20.07 -11.79
C ALA A 37 -28.09 20.02 -11.72
N ARG A 38 -28.78 21.15 -11.93
CA ARG A 38 -30.26 21.20 -12.04
C ARG A 38 -30.78 20.58 -13.35
N ILE A 39 -30.00 20.68 -14.43
CA ILE A 39 -30.42 20.20 -15.76
C ILE A 39 -30.21 18.69 -15.89
N THR A 40 -29.22 18.11 -15.23
CA THR A 40 -28.85 16.69 -15.44
C THR A 40 -29.51 15.71 -14.47
N THR A 41 -30.25 16.18 -13.45
CA THR A 41 -30.90 15.31 -12.45
C THR A 41 -31.84 14.29 -13.15
N PRO A 42 -31.72 12.96 -12.91
CA PRO A 42 -31.17 12.31 -11.71
C PRO A 42 -29.67 11.98 -11.77
N LEU A 43 -28.95 12.27 -12.87
CA LEU A 43 -27.51 12.04 -12.99
C LEU A 43 -26.75 13.36 -12.80
N LEU A 44 -25.68 13.38 -12.01
CA LEU A 44 -24.93 14.63 -11.81
C LEU A 44 -23.99 14.85 -13.02
N PRO A 45 -23.63 16.09 -13.36
CA PRO A 45 -22.70 16.36 -14.47
C PRO A 45 -21.35 15.63 -14.30
N ASP A 46 -20.98 15.31 -13.06
CA ASP A 46 -19.80 14.55 -12.68
C ASP A 46 -19.83 13.09 -13.19
N ASP A 47 -21.00 12.49 -13.41
CA ASP A 47 -21.14 11.15 -14.01
C ASP A 47 -20.79 11.15 -15.49
N TYR A 48 -20.91 12.31 -16.16
CA TYR A 48 -20.52 12.51 -17.56
C TYR A 48 -19.06 12.93 -17.72
N LEU A 49 -18.41 13.49 -16.70
CA LEU A 49 -16.99 13.88 -16.76
C LEU A 49 -16.06 12.67 -16.98
N HIS A 50 -16.44 11.49 -16.49
CA HIS A 50 -15.73 10.24 -16.76
C HIS A 50 -15.81 9.79 -18.23
N LEU A 51 -16.88 10.15 -18.94
CA LEU A 51 -17.03 9.89 -20.38
C LEU A 51 -16.12 10.81 -21.20
N ALA A 52 -15.80 12.01 -20.70
CA ALA A 52 -14.88 12.95 -21.34
C ALA A 52 -13.41 12.70 -20.96
N ASN A 53 -13.11 12.37 -19.69
CA ASN A 53 -11.79 11.97 -19.22
C ASN A 53 -11.88 10.98 -18.04
N PRO A 54 -11.43 9.73 -18.20
CA PRO A 54 -11.50 8.71 -17.15
C PRO A 54 -10.77 9.08 -15.84
N LEU A 55 -9.83 10.03 -15.89
CA LEU A 55 -9.05 10.53 -14.74
C LEU A 55 -9.74 11.64 -13.94
N TRP A 56 -10.86 12.19 -14.42
CA TRP A 56 -11.59 13.25 -13.71
C TRP A 56 -12.62 12.62 -12.78
N SER A 57 -12.22 12.35 -11.53
CA SER A 57 -13.16 12.03 -10.44
C SER A 57 -13.00 13.03 -9.31
N ALA A 58 -14.11 13.57 -8.80
CA ALA A 58 -14.11 14.36 -7.56
C ALA A 58 -14.15 13.50 -6.28
N ARG A 59 -14.33 12.17 -6.42
CA ARG A 59 -14.56 11.24 -5.29
C ARG A 59 -13.38 10.29 -5.02
N GLU A 60 -12.59 9.97 -6.04
CA GLU A 60 -11.54 8.94 -5.96
C GLU A 60 -10.30 9.35 -6.75
N LEU A 61 -9.11 9.20 -6.17
CA LEU A 61 -7.88 9.39 -6.94
C LEU A 61 -7.78 8.27 -8.00
N ARG A 62 -7.42 8.64 -9.21
CA ARG A 62 -7.22 7.71 -10.33
C ARG A 62 -5.85 7.92 -10.94
N GLY A 63 -5.33 6.88 -11.57
CA GLY A 63 -4.10 6.91 -12.34
C GLY A 63 -4.29 6.21 -13.66
N ARG A 64 -3.47 6.57 -14.64
CA ARG A 64 -3.37 5.84 -15.91
C ARG A 64 -1.99 5.22 -16.02
N ILE A 65 -1.95 3.92 -16.26
CA ILE A 65 -0.70 3.22 -16.58
C ILE A 65 -0.26 3.69 -17.95
N LEU A 66 0.91 4.32 -18.04
CA LEU A 66 1.52 4.78 -19.29
C LEU A 66 2.44 3.72 -19.88
N GLY A 67 3.00 2.85 -19.05
CA GLY A 67 3.93 1.83 -19.47
C GLY A 67 4.16 0.79 -18.37
N VAL A 68 4.63 -0.37 -18.81
CA VAL A 68 5.06 -1.48 -17.95
C VAL A 68 6.43 -1.91 -18.43
N ARG A 69 7.41 -1.92 -17.53
CA ARG A 69 8.77 -2.40 -17.80
C ARG A 69 9.02 -3.63 -16.94
N ARG A 70 9.35 -4.77 -17.56
CA ARG A 70 9.80 -5.94 -16.80
C ARG A 70 11.16 -5.66 -16.16
N GLU A 71 11.28 -6.00 -14.88
CA GLU A 71 12.55 -5.88 -14.13
C GLU A 71 13.20 -7.26 -13.97
N THR A 72 12.39 -8.31 -13.73
CA THR A 72 12.80 -9.72 -13.67
C THR A 72 11.74 -10.59 -14.35
N GLU A 73 11.90 -11.92 -14.34
CA GLU A 73 10.87 -12.86 -14.82
C GLU A 73 9.51 -12.65 -14.12
N ASP A 74 9.55 -12.38 -12.83
CA ASP A 74 8.39 -12.28 -11.94
C ASP A 74 8.18 -10.88 -11.37
N SER A 75 8.76 -9.83 -11.96
CA SER A 75 8.55 -8.45 -11.51
C SER A 75 8.50 -7.42 -12.63
N ALA A 76 7.72 -6.35 -12.40
CA ALA A 76 7.55 -5.27 -13.34
C ALA A 76 7.36 -3.90 -12.66
N THR A 77 7.94 -2.87 -13.26
CA THR A 77 7.74 -1.46 -12.92
C THR A 77 6.57 -0.88 -13.72
N LEU A 78 5.60 -0.31 -13.03
CA LEU A 78 4.46 0.39 -13.60
C LEU A 78 4.73 1.90 -13.60
N PHE A 79 4.56 2.52 -14.75
CA PHE A 79 4.65 3.97 -14.92
C PHE A 79 3.25 4.55 -14.86
N ILE A 80 2.90 5.26 -13.79
CA ILE A 80 1.54 5.70 -13.53
C ILE A 80 1.49 7.22 -13.58
N LYS A 81 0.66 7.78 -14.47
CA LYS A 81 0.31 9.19 -14.46
C LYS A 81 -0.93 9.39 -13.58
N PRO A 82 -0.80 9.97 -12.37
CA PRO A 82 -1.94 10.27 -11.54
C PRO A 82 -2.84 11.34 -12.18
N GLY A 83 -4.13 11.26 -11.88
CA GLY A 83 -5.14 12.24 -12.23
C GLY A 83 -5.12 13.46 -11.30
N TRP A 84 -6.15 14.28 -11.42
CA TRP A 84 -6.30 15.48 -10.59
C TRP A 84 -6.46 15.11 -9.10
N GLY A 85 -5.88 15.91 -8.20
CA GLY A 85 -5.96 15.72 -6.75
C GLY A 85 -4.88 14.84 -6.11
N PHE A 86 -4.06 14.12 -6.90
CA PHE A 86 -2.95 13.33 -6.33
C PHE A 86 -1.83 14.26 -5.81
N SER A 87 -1.45 14.10 -4.55
CA SER A 87 -0.31 14.83 -3.96
C SER A 87 1.02 14.19 -4.38
N PHE A 88 1.91 15.00 -4.93
CA PHE A 88 3.31 14.61 -5.17
C PHE A 88 4.23 14.92 -3.99
N ASP A 89 3.68 15.51 -2.93
CA ASP A 89 4.37 15.76 -1.66
C ASP A 89 4.33 14.49 -0.81
N TYR A 90 5.12 13.50 -1.22
CA TYR A 90 5.35 12.27 -0.48
C TYR A 90 6.83 12.15 -0.11
N GLN A 91 7.11 11.37 0.92
CA GLN A 91 8.48 11.11 1.35
C GLN A 91 9.02 9.83 0.72
N PRO A 92 10.33 9.77 0.39
CA PRO A 92 10.94 8.56 -0.15
C PRO A 92 10.79 7.39 0.81
N GLY A 93 10.30 6.26 0.30
CA GLY A 93 9.99 5.06 1.08
C GLY A 93 8.51 4.86 1.38
N GLN A 94 7.66 5.88 1.19
CA GLN A 94 6.21 5.73 1.27
C GLN A 94 5.63 4.84 0.17
N TYR A 95 4.42 4.33 0.41
CA TYR A 95 3.66 3.51 -0.52
C TYR A 95 2.36 4.19 -0.95
N ILE A 96 1.77 3.68 -2.04
CA ILE A 96 0.41 4.02 -2.48
C ILE A 96 -0.46 2.77 -2.55
N GLY A 97 -1.75 2.92 -2.29
CA GLY A 97 -2.74 1.90 -2.61
C GLY A 97 -3.08 1.94 -4.10
N ILE A 98 -3.08 0.80 -4.77
CA ILE A 98 -3.51 0.66 -6.17
C ILE A 98 -4.68 -0.31 -6.22
N GLY A 99 -5.80 0.18 -6.75
CA GLY A 99 -7.00 -0.59 -7.03
C GLY A 99 -7.09 -0.90 -8.52
N LEU A 100 -7.18 -2.18 -8.88
CA LEU A 100 -7.43 -2.64 -10.24
C LEU A 100 -8.80 -3.31 -10.31
N LEU A 101 -9.58 -2.98 -11.34
CA LEU A 101 -10.85 -3.64 -11.62
C LEU A 101 -10.57 -4.98 -12.30
N VAL A 102 -10.90 -6.08 -11.63
CA VAL A 102 -10.78 -7.44 -12.19
C VAL A 102 -12.05 -8.22 -11.89
N ASP A 103 -12.63 -8.85 -12.91
CA ASP A 103 -13.91 -9.59 -12.83
C ASP A 103 -15.05 -8.76 -12.24
N GLY A 104 -15.10 -7.47 -12.59
CA GLY A 104 -16.09 -6.52 -12.08
C GLY A 104 -15.90 -6.10 -10.61
N ARG A 105 -14.80 -6.52 -9.96
CA ARG A 105 -14.50 -6.21 -8.55
C ARG A 105 -13.18 -5.43 -8.42
N TRP A 106 -13.17 -4.43 -7.54
CA TRP A 106 -11.95 -3.69 -7.24
C TRP A 106 -11.06 -4.48 -6.30
N ARG A 107 -9.86 -4.84 -6.76
CA ARG A 107 -8.83 -5.48 -5.94
C ARG A 107 -7.73 -4.47 -5.63
N TRP A 108 -7.46 -4.28 -4.35
CA TRP A 108 -6.53 -3.26 -3.87
C TRP A 108 -5.30 -3.87 -3.22
N ARG A 109 -4.11 -3.34 -3.52
CA ARG A 109 -2.87 -3.64 -2.77
C ARG A 109 -2.03 -2.38 -2.60
N SER A 110 -1.20 -2.40 -1.57
CA SER A 110 -0.22 -1.36 -1.30
C SER A 110 1.09 -1.69 -2.02
N TYR A 111 1.67 -0.70 -2.68
CA TYR A 111 2.97 -0.82 -3.33
C TYR A 111 3.83 0.39 -3.00
N SER A 112 5.06 0.14 -2.55
CA SER A 112 6.04 1.20 -2.32
C SER A 112 6.27 1.98 -3.59
N LEU A 113 6.26 3.31 -3.46
CA LEU A 113 6.70 4.18 -4.54
C LEU A 113 8.18 3.88 -4.77
N THR A 114 8.54 3.65 -6.03
CA THR A 114 9.94 3.47 -6.45
C THR A 114 10.46 4.75 -7.09
N SER A 115 9.58 5.63 -7.56
CA SER A 115 9.96 6.96 -8.01
C SER A 115 10.41 7.81 -6.84
N SER A 116 11.29 8.75 -7.12
CA SER A 116 11.64 9.77 -6.15
C SER A 116 10.58 10.89 -6.15
N PRO A 117 10.29 11.54 -5.00
CA PRO A 117 9.35 12.65 -4.94
C PRO A 117 9.69 13.73 -5.97
N ALA A 118 8.65 14.23 -6.65
CA ALA A 118 8.83 15.16 -7.76
C ALA A 118 9.50 16.45 -7.27
N ALA A 119 10.58 16.86 -7.92
CA ALA A 119 11.04 18.23 -7.82
C ALA A 119 10.01 19.14 -8.52
N SER A 120 9.88 20.39 -8.05
CA SER A 120 9.01 21.38 -8.71
C SER A 120 9.30 21.41 -10.22
N GLY A 121 8.27 21.17 -11.04
CA GLY A 121 8.38 21.19 -12.51
C GLY A 121 8.71 19.86 -13.21
N SER A 122 8.92 18.75 -12.50
CA SER A 122 9.15 17.44 -13.18
C SER A 122 7.87 16.85 -13.79
N ALA A 123 8.04 15.95 -14.77
CA ALA A 123 6.93 15.16 -15.29
C ALA A 123 6.17 14.48 -14.13
N ARG A 124 4.88 14.82 -13.99
CA ARG A 124 4.00 14.38 -12.91
C ARG A 124 3.61 12.90 -13.05
N MET A 125 4.56 12.03 -12.79
CA MET A 125 4.44 10.58 -12.86
C MET A 125 5.02 9.95 -11.58
N VAL A 126 4.42 8.84 -11.17
CA VAL A 126 4.98 7.98 -10.12
C VAL A 126 5.26 6.59 -10.68
N THR A 127 6.21 5.90 -10.08
CA THR A 127 6.47 4.49 -10.41
C THR A 127 6.29 3.62 -9.17
N VAL A 128 5.76 2.43 -9.38
CA VAL A 128 5.78 1.34 -8.41
C VAL A 128 6.35 0.11 -9.09
N THR A 129 6.97 -0.77 -8.33
CA THR A 129 7.49 -2.03 -8.87
C THR A 129 6.90 -3.18 -8.09
N VAL A 130 6.35 -4.12 -8.84
CA VAL A 130 5.53 -5.23 -8.32
C VAL A 130 6.27 -6.52 -8.59
N LYS A 131 6.39 -7.37 -7.57
CA LYS A 131 6.80 -8.76 -7.72
C LYS A 131 5.57 -9.65 -7.61
N ALA A 132 5.42 -10.60 -8.53
CA ALA A 132 4.34 -11.58 -8.52
C ALA A 132 4.54 -12.53 -7.33
N MET A 133 3.51 -12.64 -6.50
CA MET A 133 3.44 -13.64 -5.45
C MET A 133 2.54 -14.78 -5.94
N PRO A 134 2.89 -16.07 -5.72
CA PRO A 134 2.07 -17.21 -6.12
C PRO A 134 0.61 -17.10 -5.64
N GLU A 135 0.42 -16.64 -4.42
CA GLU A 135 -0.87 -16.38 -3.77
C GLU A 135 -1.50 -15.01 -4.13
N GLY A 136 -0.75 -14.14 -4.81
CA GLY A 136 -1.10 -12.75 -5.06
C GLY A 136 -1.73 -12.52 -6.43
N PHE A 137 -3.04 -12.76 -6.55
CA PHE A 137 -3.77 -12.58 -7.81
C PHE A 137 -3.52 -11.22 -8.50
N LEU A 138 -3.52 -10.12 -7.73
CA LEU A 138 -3.30 -8.77 -8.29
C LEU A 138 -1.86 -8.58 -8.77
N SER A 139 -0.87 -9.06 -8.00
CA SER A 139 0.53 -8.96 -8.39
C SER A 139 0.83 -9.74 -9.66
N THR A 140 0.23 -10.92 -9.84
CA THR A 140 0.37 -11.73 -11.06
C THR A 140 -0.22 -10.99 -12.26
N HIS A 141 -1.40 -10.37 -12.12
CA HIS A 141 -2.00 -9.59 -13.20
C HIS A 141 -1.17 -8.37 -13.59
N LEU A 142 -0.61 -7.65 -12.61
CA LEU A 142 0.22 -6.48 -12.86
C LEU A 142 1.52 -6.86 -13.57
N VAL A 143 2.17 -7.95 -13.15
CA VAL A 143 3.42 -8.45 -13.73
C VAL A 143 3.22 -9.09 -15.11
N ALA A 144 2.11 -9.81 -15.32
CA ALA A 144 1.76 -10.39 -16.62
C ALA A 144 1.57 -9.34 -17.72
N GLY A 145 1.44 -8.06 -17.35
CA GLY A 145 1.44 -6.93 -18.27
C GLY A 145 0.05 -6.33 -18.41
N VAL A 146 -0.36 -5.53 -17.43
CA VAL A 146 -1.52 -4.65 -17.61
C VAL A 146 -1.25 -3.70 -18.77
N LYS A 147 -2.22 -3.57 -19.67
CA LYS A 147 -2.05 -2.80 -20.90
C LYS A 147 -1.81 -1.31 -20.58
N PRO A 148 -0.83 -0.65 -21.23
CA PRO A 148 -0.78 0.80 -21.24
C PRO A 148 -2.14 1.40 -21.63
N GLY A 149 -2.53 2.47 -20.93
CA GLY A 149 -3.86 3.07 -21.00
C GLY A 149 -4.81 2.60 -19.89
N THR A 150 -4.56 1.48 -19.22
CA THR A 150 -5.42 1.01 -18.11
C THR A 150 -5.53 2.04 -17.00
N ILE A 151 -6.77 2.27 -16.57
CA ILE A 151 -7.09 3.15 -15.44
C ILE A 151 -7.09 2.33 -14.15
N VAL A 152 -6.36 2.83 -13.16
CA VAL A 152 -6.33 2.30 -11.81
C VAL A 152 -6.91 3.31 -10.84
N ARG A 153 -7.46 2.83 -9.73
CA ARG A 153 -7.73 3.67 -8.57
C ARG A 153 -6.47 3.80 -7.73
N LEU A 154 -6.29 4.96 -7.13
CA LEU A 154 -5.17 5.27 -6.27
C LEU A 154 -5.67 5.63 -4.87
N ALA A 155 -4.88 5.29 -3.86
CA ALA A 155 -4.95 5.91 -2.55
C ALA A 155 -3.82 6.94 -2.43
N ALA A 156 -4.00 7.91 -1.53
CA ALA A 156 -2.95 8.88 -1.23
C ALA A 156 -1.68 8.18 -0.69
N PRO A 157 -0.48 8.74 -0.93
CA PRO A 157 0.75 8.25 -0.33
C PRO A 157 0.66 8.15 1.20
N GLN A 158 1.16 7.05 1.75
CA GLN A 158 1.16 6.75 3.19
C GLN A 158 2.43 5.96 3.56
N GLY A 159 2.70 5.85 4.87
CA GLY A 159 3.78 5.04 5.42
C GLY A 159 4.80 5.86 6.21
N ASN A 160 5.44 5.20 7.17
CA ASN A 160 6.40 5.78 8.11
C ASN A 160 7.84 5.33 7.84
N PHE A 161 8.04 4.38 6.92
CA PHE A 161 9.37 3.96 6.48
C PHE A 161 9.94 4.98 5.50
N VAL A 162 10.42 6.09 6.04
CA VAL A 162 10.82 7.27 5.26
C VAL A 162 12.30 7.59 5.47
N LEU A 163 12.93 8.14 4.43
CA LEU A 163 14.27 8.73 4.55
C LEU A 163 14.11 10.23 4.89
N PRO A 164 14.70 10.72 6.00
CA PRO A 164 14.60 12.13 6.39
C PRO A 164 15.38 13.05 5.44
N ASP A 165 15.12 14.36 5.58
CA ASP A 165 15.85 15.42 4.88
C ASP A 165 16.34 16.45 5.93
N PRO A 166 17.66 16.66 6.09
CA PRO A 166 18.75 15.98 5.38
C PRO A 166 18.86 14.48 5.73
N ALA A 167 19.44 13.70 4.81
CA ALA A 167 19.74 12.29 5.06
C ALA A 167 20.82 12.13 6.16
N PRO A 168 20.81 11.03 6.94
CA PRO A 168 21.86 10.78 7.92
C PRO A 168 23.24 10.64 7.25
N PRO A 169 24.32 10.95 7.97
CA PRO A 169 25.67 10.93 7.40
C PRO A 169 26.10 9.54 6.92
N SER A 170 25.64 8.47 7.60
CA SER A 170 25.97 7.08 7.32
C SER A 170 24.72 6.19 7.36
N ILE A 171 24.45 5.52 6.25
CA ILE A 171 23.24 4.71 6.02
C ILE A 171 23.62 3.25 5.80
N LEU A 172 22.77 2.34 6.28
CA LEU A 172 22.77 0.93 5.91
C LEU A 172 21.39 0.55 5.34
N PHE A 173 21.36 0.11 4.09
CA PHE A 173 20.19 -0.55 3.52
C PHE A 173 20.34 -2.06 3.63
N LEU A 174 19.33 -2.72 4.21
CA LEU A 174 19.24 -4.17 4.30
C LEU A 174 17.99 -4.64 3.57
N THR A 175 18.14 -5.10 2.33
CA THR A 175 16.98 -5.43 1.49
C THR A 175 17.02 -6.88 1.02
N ALA A 176 15.83 -7.46 0.81
CA ALA A 176 15.72 -8.78 0.22
C ALA A 176 14.50 -8.89 -0.70
N GLY A 177 14.70 -9.41 -1.91
CA GLY A 177 13.68 -9.51 -2.93
C GLY A 177 13.01 -8.16 -3.22
N SER A 178 11.68 -8.13 -3.25
CA SER A 178 10.90 -6.90 -3.49
C SER A 178 11.08 -5.82 -2.42
N GLY A 179 11.65 -6.15 -1.25
CA GLY A 179 11.96 -5.20 -0.19
C GLY A 179 12.91 -4.07 -0.60
N ILE A 180 13.56 -4.18 -1.75
CA ILE A 180 14.35 -3.09 -2.34
C ILE A 180 13.50 -1.92 -2.83
N THR A 181 12.20 -2.10 -3.08
CA THR A 181 11.33 -1.09 -3.69
C THR A 181 11.26 0.26 -2.95
N PRO A 182 11.00 0.34 -1.63
CA PRO A 182 11.05 1.63 -0.93
C PRO A 182 12.47 2.22 -0.91
N VAL A 183 13.49 1.36 -0.82
CA VAL A 183 14.91 1.78 -0.86
C VAL A 183 15.29 2.37 -2.21
N MET A 184 14.73 1.92 -3.33
CA MET A 184 14.95 2.58 -4.62
C MET A 184 14.44 4.01 -4.65
N SER A 185 13.31 4.31 -4.02
CA SER A 185 12.84 5.70 -3.88
C SER A 185 13.81 6.52 -3.03
N MET A 186 14.35 5.94 -1.96
CA MET A 186 15.38 6.56 -1.12
C MET A 186 16.68 6.83 -1.90
N LEU A 187 17.22 5.83 -2.59
CA LEU A 187 18.44 5.95 -3.41
C LEU A 187 18.30 7.00 -4.51
N ARG A 188 17.22 6.95 -5.30
CA ARG A 188 16.95 7.95 -6.34
C ARG A 188 16.78 9.37 -5.76
N THR A 189 16.28 9.47 -4.52
CA THR A 189 16.19 10.76 -3.80
C THR A 189 17.56 11.26 -3.37
N LEU A 190 18.39 10.39 -2.80
CA LEU A 190 19.76 10.71 -2.40
C LEU A 190 20.58 11.19 -3.60
N VAL A 191 20.47 10.51 -4.75
CA VAL A 191 21.12 10.92 -6.00
C VAL A 191 20.67 12.32 -6.42
N ARG A 192 19.36 12.57 -6.51
CA ARG A 192 18.85 13.90 -6.88
C ARG A 192 19.36 14.99 -5.93
N ARG A 193 19.39 14.71 -4.63
CA ARG A 193 19.83 15.66 -3.59
C ARG A 193 21.34 15.78 -3.48
N ASN A 194 22.12 15.00 -4.26
CA ASN A 194 23.57 14.88 -4.11
C ASN A 194 23.98 14.53 -2.67
N GLN A 195 23.28 13.57 -2.06
CA GLN A 195 23.44 13.14 -0.66
C GLN A 195 23.91 11.68 -0.53
N ILE A 196 24.46 11.09 -1.60
CA ILE A 196 25.15 9.79 -1.51
C ILE A 196 26.53 10.02 -0.86
N THR A 197 26.59 9.99 0.48
CA THR A 197 27.80 10.23 1.26
C THR A 197 28.46 8.91 1.67
N ASP A 198 27.81 8.14 2.54
CA ASP A 198 28.29 6.86 3.03
C ASP A 198 27.12 5.88 3.21
N VAL A 199 26.85 5.12 2.15
CA VAL A 199 25.73 4.19 2.06
C VAL A 199 26.27 2.79 1.83
N ALA A 200 26.10 1.93 2.83
CA ALA A 200 26.27 0.49 2.67
C ALA A 200 24.91 -0.14 2.30
N HIS A 201 24.89 -1.03 1.31
CA HIS A 201 23.68 -1.72 0.89
C HIS A 201 23.93 -3.21 0.78
N LEU A 202 23.31 -3.99 1.67
CA LEU A 202 23.26 -5.44 1.61
C LEU A 202 21.94 -5.88 0.98
N HIS A 203 22.00 -6.46 -0.22
CA HIS A 203 20.82 -6.94 -0.94
C HIS A 203 20.86 -8.46 -1.11
N SER A 204 19.76 -9.15 -0.81
CA SER A 204 19.63 -10.59 -1.03
C SER A 204 18.58 -10.91 -2.11
N ALA A 205 18.95 -11.75 -3.06
CA ALA A 205 18.06 -12.29 -4.10
C ALA A 205 18.40 -13.77 -4.36
N PRO A 206 17.48 -14.61 -4.88
CA PRO A 206 17.79 -16.01 -5.16
C PRO A 206 18.98 -16.22 -6.11
N THR A 207 19.02 -15.48 -7.20
CA THR A 207 20.11 -15.45 -8.19
C THR A 207 20.36 -14.01 -8.67
N ALA A 208 21.44 -13.78 -9.42
CA ALA A 208 21.71 -12.49 -10.06
C ALA A 208 20.56 -12.02 -10.98
N ALA A 209 19.87 -12.93 -11.67
CA ALA A 209 18.73 -12.61 -12.54
C ALA A 209 17.48 -12.17 -11.76
N ASP A 210 17.41 -12.48 -10.47
CA ASP A 210 16.30 -12.09 -9.58
C ASP A 210 16.53 -10.72 -8.92
N VAL A 211 17.68 -10.07 -9.16
CA VAL A 211 17.99 -8.75 -8.61
C VAL A 211 17.21 -7.69 -9.37
N MET A 212 16.08 -7.28 -8.79
CA MET A 212 15.31 -6.13 -9.27
C MET A 212 16.20 -4.88 -9.33
N PHE A 213 16.10 -4.11 -10.41
CA PHE A 213 16.91 -2.91 -10.65
C PHE A 213 18.43 -3.18 -10.75
N GLY A 214 18.87 -4.42 -11.02
CA GLY A 214 20.28 -4.79 -11.00
C GLY A 214 21.20 -3.87 -11.81
N ALA A 215 20.79 -3.50 -13.04
CA ALA A 215 21.56 -2.57 -13.88
C ALA A 215 21.66 -1.16 -13.29
N GLU A 216 20.57 -0.64 -12.70
CA GLU A 216 20.55 0.68 -12.06
C GLU A 216 21.40 0.70 -10.79
N LEU A 217 21.35 -0.38 -9.99
CA LEU A 217 22.16 -0.54 -8.79
C LEU A 217 23.65 -0.64 -9.11
N ALA A 218 24.01 -1.35 -10.20
CA ALA A 218 25.38 -1.43 -10.66
C ALA A 218 25.91 -0.07 -11.15
N ALA A 219 25.09 0.67 -11.91
CA ALA A 219 25.43 2.04 -12.33
C ALA A 219 25.61 2.96 -11.12
N LEU A 220 24.71 2.91 -10.12
CA LEU A 220 24.85 3.69 -8.88
C LEU A 220 26.18 3.40 -8.15
N ALA A 221 26.60 2.14 -8.09
CA ALA A 221 27.87 1.76 -7.46
C ALA A 221 29.10 2.21 -8.25
N ALA A 222 28.99 2.30 -9.57
CA ALA A 222 30.05 2.81 -10.43
C ALA A 222 30.16 4.35 -10.37
N ASP A 223 29.02 5.05 -10.36
CA ASP A 223 28.95 6.51 -10.48
C ASP A 223 29.14 7.23 -9.13
N HIS A 224 28.90 6.55 -8.01
CA HIS A 224 28.97 7.15 -6.67
C HIS A 224 29.88 6.38 -5.71
N PRO A 225 31.10 6.87 -5.43
CA PRO A 225 32.04 6.22 -4.49
C PRO A 225 31.50 6.04 -3.07
N GLY A 226 30.54 6.89 -2.67
CA GLY A 226 29.85 6.82 -1.38
C GLY A 226 28.84 5.68 -1.26
N TYR A 227 28.53 4.97 -2.34
CA TYR A 227 27.56 3.86 -2.34
C TYR A 227 28.24 2.51 -2.58
N ARG A 228 28.14 1.63 -1.58
CA ARG A 228 28.74 0.28 -1.61
C ARG A 228 27.64 -0.77 -1.57
N LEU A 229 27.45 -1.46 -2.69
CA LEU A 229 26.49 -2.54 -2.84
C LEU A 229 27.16 -3.91 -2.67
N SER A 230 26.59 -4.76 -1.82
CA SER A 230 26.91 -6.17 -1.72
C SER A 230 25.65 -6.99 -1.99
N VAL A 231 25.65 -7.71 -3.12
CA VAL A 231 24.56 -8.62 -3.50
C VAL A 231 24.88 -10.03 -3.02
N ARG A 232 23.90 -10.69 -2.41
CA ARG A 232 24.02 -12.06 -1.93
C ARG A 232 23.02 -12.97 -2.62
N GLU A 233 23.54 -13.84 -3.49
CA GLU A 233 22.75 -14.82 -4.24
C GLU A 233 22.41 -16.02 -3.38
N THR A 234 21.17 -16.08 -2.89
CA THR A 234 20.85 -16.97 -1.77
C THR A 234 20.82 -18.45 -2.14
N ARG A 235 20.63 -18.79 -3.42
CA ARG A 235 20.69 -20.18 -3.88
C ARG A 235 22.11 -20.73 -3.89
N ALA A 236 23.10 -19.88 -4.18
CA ALA A 236 24.51 -20.28 -4.22
C ALA A 236 25.20 -20.10 -2.86
N GLN A 237 24.86 -19.04 -2.12
CA GLN A 237 25.58 -18.62 -0.92
C GLN A 237 24.81 -18.91 0.38
N GLY A 238 23.55 -19.37 0.32
CA GLY A 238 22.67 -19.56 1.50
C GLY A 238 21.89 -18.28 1.85
N ARG A 239 21.38 -18.08 3.06
CA ARG A 239 20.75 -16.78 3.47
C ARG A 239 21.73 -15.92 4.27
N LEU A 240 21.56 -14.59 4.21
CA LEU A 240 22.41 -13.66 4.97
C LEU A 240 22.18 -13.90 6.47
N ASP A 241 23.26 -14.19 7.20
CA ASP A 241 23.22 -14.34 8.65
C ASP A 241 23.59 -13.00 9.31
N LEU A 242 22.58 -12.28 9.81
CA LEU A 242 22.78 -10.97 10.43
C LEU A 242 23.53 -11.04 11.77
N THR A 243 23.65 -12.22 12.41
CA THR A 243 24.48 -12.33 13.62
C THR A 243 25.96 -12.06 13.32
N ARG A 244 26.37 -12.20 12.06
CA ARG A 244 27.73 -11.96 11.57
C ARG A 244 27.85 -10.69 10.74
N ILE A 245 26.87 -9.78 10.81
CA ILE A 245 26.83 -8.59 9.96
C ILE A 245 28.07 -7.70 10.07
N GLY A 246 28.74 -7.69 11.23
CA GLY A 246 30.00 -6.98 11.42
C GLY A 246 31.14 -7.42 10.51
N GLN A 247 31.05 -8.61 9.90
CA GLN A 247 32.01 -9.06 8.88
C GLN A 247 31.82 -8.35 7.54
N GLN A 248 30.61 -7.88 7.25
CA GLN A 248 30.28 -7.18 6.00
C GLN A 248 30.25 -5.66 6.19
N VAL A 249 29.75 -5.21 7.34
CA VAL A 249 29.60 -3.80 7.69
C VAL A 249 30.08 -3.63 9.14
N PRO A 250 31.39 -3.45 9.39
CA PRO A 250 31.94 -3.42 10.75
C PRO A 250 31.32 -2.37 11.67
N ASP A 251 30.93 -1.23 11.10
CA ASP A 251 30.35 -0.06 11.76
C ASP A 251 28.81 -0.04 11.74
N TRP A 252 28.15 -1.17 11.51
CA TRP A 252 26.68 -1.23 11.37
C TRP A 252 25.92 -0.64 12.57
N ARG A 253 26.48 -0.69 13.78
CA ARG A 253 25.89 -0.11 15.00
C ARG A 253 25.85 1.43 14.94
N GLU A 254 26.71 2.03 14.13
CA GLU A 254 26.84 3.47 13.96
C GLU A 254 25.87 4.03 12.91
N ARG A 255 25.36 3.17 12.02
CA ARG A 255 24.56 3.55 10.85
C ARG A 255 23.06 3.57 11.12
N GLN A 256 22.35 4.53 10.52
CA GLN A 256 20.90 4.47 10.41
C GLN A 256 20.53 3.39 9.38
N THR A 257 19.75 2.41 9.81
CA THR A 257 19.48 1.19 9.06
C THR A 257 18.04 1.12 8.60
N TRP A 258 17.81 1.00 7.30
CA TRP A 258 16.49 0.71 6.72
C TRP A 258 16.47 -0.71 6.21
N ALA A 259 15.64 -1.56 6.83
CA ALA A 259 15.49 -2.95 6.44
C ALA A 259 14.08 -3.27 5.93
N CYS A 260 14.02 -3.93 4.79
CA CYS A 260 12.76 -4.37 4.18
C CYS A 260 12.95 -5.66 3.39
N GLY A 261 12.08 -6.64 3.60
CA GLY A 261 12.22 -7.97 3.00
C GLY A 261 11.35 -9.03 3.68
N PRO A 262 11.66 -10.33 3.46
CA PRO A 262 10.94 -11.43 4.09
C PRO A 262 11.06 -11.40 5.63
N GLU A 263 10.01 -11.90 6.29
CA GLU A 263 9.87 -11.83 7.74
C GLU A 263 11.08 -12.40 8.51
N GLY A 264 11.65 -13.52 8.04
CA GLY A 264 12.80 -14.14 8.67
C GLY A 264 14.01 -13.21 8.78
N VAL A 265 14.28 -12.41 7.75
CA VAL A 265 15.39 -11.43 7.75
C VAL A 265 15.08 -10.29 8.71
N LEU A 266 13.84 -9.76 8.68
CA LEU A 266 13.45 -8.64 9.52
C LEU A 266 13.38 -9.01 11.00
N ASN A 267 12.93 -10.22 11.34
CA ASN A 267 12.93 -10.73 12.71
C ASN A 267 14.36 -10.96 13.22
N GLN A 268 15.29 -11.34 12.35
CA GLN A 268 16.70 -11.44 12.72
C GLN A 268 17.32 -10.06 12.92
N ALA A 269 17.01 -9.08 12.05
CA ALA A 269 17.48 -7.70 12.20
C ALA A 269 17.00 -7.10 13.53
N ASP A 270 15.71 -7.23 13.83
CA ASP A 270 15.11 -6.77 15.09
C ASP A 270 15.83 -7.33 16.33
N LYS A 271 16.09 -8.65 16.35
CA LYS A 271 16.83 -9.31 17.43
C LYS A 271 18.27 -8.82 17.54
N VAL A 272 18.98 -8.69 16.42
CA VAL A 272 20.40 -8.30 16.40
C VAL A 272 20.59 -6.86 16.86
N TRP A 273 19.77 -5.93 16.38
CA TRP A 273 19.83 -4.53 16.80
C TRP A 273 19.39 -4.34 18.26
N SER A 274 18.34 -5.06 18.69
CA SER A 274 17.88 -5.01 20.08
C SER A 274 18.90 -5.57 21.05
N SER A 275 19.53 -6.70 20.72
CA SER A 275 20.61 -7.27 21.55
C SER A 275 21.83 -6.35 21.64
N ALA A 276 22.04 -5.49 20.65
CA ALA A 276 23.12 -4.52 20.62
C ALA A 276 22.74 -3.16 21.24
N GLY A 277 21.50 -2.96 21.71
CA GLY A 277 21.05 -1.71 22.31
C GLY A 277 20.92 -0.53 21.33
N VAL A 278 20.72 -0.79 20.04
CA VAL A 278 20.66 0.22 18.97
C VAL A 278 19.37 0.15 18.13
N SER A 279 18.27 -0.35 18.72
CA SER A 279 16.98 -0.50 18.01
C SER A 279 16.41 0.81 17.48
N ASP A 280 16.76 1.94 18.09
CA ASP A 280 16.40 3.29 17.64
C ASP A 280 16.97 3.64 16.26
N ARG A 281 18.00 2.90 15.81
CA ARG A 281 18.64 3.06 14.50
C ARG A 281 18.11 2.09 13.45
N LEU A 282 17.18 1.20 13.81
CA LEU A 282 16.61 0.21 12.90
C LEU A 282 15.18 0.61 12.50
N HIS A 283 15.01 0.93 11.23
CA HIS A 283 13.72 1.17 10.60
C HIS A 283 13.32 -0.09 9.84
N LEU A 284 12.14 -0.63 10.11
CA LEU A 284 11.63 -1.85 9.49
C LEU A 284 10.35 -1.59 8.67
N GLU A 285 10.26 -2.16 7.47
CA GLU A 285 9.03 -2.22 6.69
C GLU A 285 8.70 -3.66 6.32
N ARG A 286 7.46 -4.08 6.58
CA ARG A 286 6.96 -5.44 6.36
C ARG A 286 5.88 -5.45 5.29
N PHE A 287 6.04 -6.27 4.26
CA PHE A 287 5.06 -6.39 3.16
C PHE A 287 4.01 -7.48 3.34
N ALA A 288 4.24 -8.37 4.29
CA ALA A 288 3.32 -9.44 4.61
C ALA A 288 3.01 -9.42 6.10
N VAL A 289 1.76 -9.75 6.38
CA VAL A 289 1.28 -10.01 7.72
C VAL A 289 1.39 -11.50 7.99
N SER A 290 2.18 -11.86 8.98
CA SER A 290 2.23 -13.23 9.48
C SER A 290 0.91 -13.54 10.16
N LYS A 291 0.23 -14.57 9.66
CA LYS A 291 -1.04 -15.02 10.22
C LYS A 291 -0.79 -16.24 11.12
N THR A 292 -1.39 -16.26 12.30
CA THR A 292 -1.59 -17.50 13.06
C THR A 292 -2.43 -18.48 12.26
N ALA A 293 -2.27 -19.77 12.54
CA ALA A 293 -3.13 -20.79 11.95
C ALA A 293 -4.61 -20.45 12.20
N PRO A 294 -5.49 -20.59 11.18
CA PRO A 294 -6.91 -20.41 11.39
C PRO A 294 -7.42 -21.39 12.45
N ALA A 295 -8.17 -20.90 13.43
CA ALA A 295 -8.96 -21.72 14.34
C ALA A 295 -10.46 -21.40 14.22
N GLY A 296 -11.32 -22.40 14.39
CA GLY A 296 -12.77 -22.24 14.21
C GLY A 296 -13.22 -22.29 12.74
N ALA A 297 -14.54 -22.34 12.54
CA ALA A 297 -15.15 -22.53 11.21
C ALA A 297 -15.42 -21.22 10.44
N GLY A 298 -15.33 -20.06 11.11
CA GLY A 298 -15.81 -18.78 10.59
C GLY A 298 -17.25 -18.51 11.04
N GLY A 299 -18.00 -17.76 10.25
CA GLY A 299 -19.40 -17.42 10.55
C GLY A 299 -20.02 -16.43 9.56
N THR A 300 -21.25 -16.04 9.83
CA THR A 300 -21.95 -15.00 9.08
C THR A 300 -21.51 -13.62 9.57
N VAL A 301 -20.93 -12.84 8.66
CA VAL A 301 -20.55 -11.45 8.92
C VAL A 301 -21.67 -10.54 8.41
N THR A 302 -22.29 -9.79 9.30
CA THR A 302 -23.30 -8.78 8.97
C THR A 302 -22.71 -7.38 9.07
N PHE A 303 -22.90 -6.59 8.03
CA PHE A 303 -22.48 -5.19 7.95
C PHE A 303 -23.73 -4.33 8.16
N ALA A 304 -23.90 -3.83 9.39
CA ALA A 304 -25.17 -3.29 9.90
C ALA A 304 -25.71 -2.10 9.11
N ARG A 305 -24.87 -1.14 8.70
CA ARG A 305 -25.33 0.06 7.98
C ARG A 305 -25.55 -0.21 6.50
N SER A 306 -24.79 -1.13 5.93
CA SER A 306 -25.00 -1.56 4.53
C SER A 306 -26.16 -2.55 4.37
N GLY A 307 -26.58 -3.22 5.45
CA GLY A 307 -27.62 -4.25 5.46
C GLY A 307 -27.22 -5.56 4.77
N LYS A 308 -25.93 -5.74 4.47
CA LYS A 308 -25.40 -6.92 3.76
C LYS A 308 -24.87 -7.95 4.75
N SER A 309 -25.00 -9.21 4.39
CA SER A 309 -24.41 -10.33 5.12
C SER A 309 -23.67 -11.28 4.18
N VAL A 310 -22.60 -11.88 4.66
CA VAL A 310 -21.78 -12.84 3.91
C VAL A 310 -21.28 -13.94 4.84
N ALA A 311 -21.27 -15.19 4.35
CA ALA A 311 -20.57 -16.26 5.05
C ALA A 311 -19.07 -16.13 4.79
N ALA A 312 -18.27 -16.12 5.86
CA ALA A 312 -16.81 -16.05 5.80
C ALA A 312 -16.20 -17.18 6.61
N ASP A 313 -15.10 -17.75 6.10
CA ASP A 313 -14.30 -18.70 6.86
C ASP A 313 -13.44 -17.98 7.95
N ALA A 314 -12.73 -18.76 8.76
CA ALA A 314 -11.87 -18.23 9.82
C ALA A 314 -10.50 -17.70 9.35
N ALA A 315 -10.24 -17.68 8.02
CA ALA A 315 -8.96 -17.31 7.41
C ALA A 315 -9.05 -16.02 6.57
N THR A 316 -10.23 -15.74 6.01
CA THR A 316 -10.56 -14.58 5.20
C THR A 316 -10.76 -13.38 6.11
N SER A 317 -10.12 -12.27 5.76
CA SER A 317 -10.28 -11.04 6.54
C SER A 317 -11.72 -10.52 6.40
N LEU A 318 -12.26 -9.89 7.46
CA LEU A 318 -13.57 -9.24 7.42
C LEU A 318 -13.65 -8.20 6.30
N MET A 319 -12.52 -7.55 5.98
CA MET A 319 -12.39 -6.65 4.86
C MET A 319 -12.60 -7.37 3.52
N ASP A 320 -11.86 -8.45 3.26
CA ASP A 320 -11.98 -9.18 1.99
C ASP A 320 -13.39 -9.79 1.84
N ALA A 321 -13.98 -10.27 2.94
CA ALA A 321 -15.36 -10.78 2.96
C ALA A 321 -16.37 -9.68 2.60
N GLY A 322 -16.27 -8.50 3.22
CA GLY A 322 -17.17 -7.38 2.95
C GLY A 322 -17.00 -6.80 1.54
N GLU A 323 -15.77 -6.65 1.06
CA GLU A 323 -15.50 -6.23 -0.32
C GLU A 323 -16.03 -7.25 -1.32
N GLY A 324 -15.93 -8.55 -1.01
CA GLY A 324 -16.53 -9.63 -1.79
C GLY A 324 -18.06 -9.53 -1.89
N ALA A 325 -18.71 -9.00 -0.86
CA ALA A 325 -20.14 -8.68 -0.84
C ALA A 325 -20.47 -7.27 -1.39
N GLY A 326 -19.46 -6.52 -1.84
CA GLY A 326 -19.61 -5.16 -2.36
C GLY A 326 -19.92 -4.11 -1.30
N VAL A 327 -19.49 -4.32 -0.06
CA VAL A 327 -19.52 -3.32 1.02
C VAL A 327 -18.35 -2.35 0.83
N GLN A 328 -18.59 -1.05 1.01
CA GLN A 328 -17.54 -0.02 0.95
C GLN A 328 -16.87 0.10 2.33
N LEU A 329 -15.78 -0.62 2.54
CA LEU A 329 -15.04 -0.62 3.80
C LEU A 329 -13.96 0.47 3.83
N PRO A 330 -13.74 1.15 4.97
CA PRO A 330 -12.52 1.92 5.20
C PRO A 330 -11.29 1.05 5.02
N PHE A 331 -10.32 1.55 4.25
CA PHE A 331 -9.11 0.80 3.90
C PHE A 331 -7.85 1.67 4.01
N GLY A 332 -6.69 1.02 4.01
CA GLY A 332 -5.39 1.67 4.09
C GLY A 332 -4.28 0.67 3.80
N CYS A 333 -3.38 0.42 4.76
CA CYS A 333 -2.25 -0.51 4.61
C CYS A 333 -2.66 -1.95 4.28
N ARG A 334 -3.85 -2.39 4.71
CA ARG A 334 -4.34 -3.79 4.67
C ARG A 334 -3.47 -4.81 5.41
N MET A 335 -2.63 -4.32 6.32
CA MET A 335 -1.68 -5.13 7.08
C MET A 335 -1.79 -4.91 8.60
N GLY A 336 -2.82 -4.19 9.04
CA GLY A 336 -3.09 -3.93 10.46
C GLY A 336 -2.17 -2.91 11.15
N ILE A 337 -1.60 -1.98 10.37
CA ILE A 337 -0.62 -0.98 10.85
C ILE A 337 -1.22 0.43 10.88
N CYS A 338 -1.87 0.87 9.79
CA CYS A 338 -2.33 2.26 9.63
C CYS A 338 -3.64 2.60 10.37
N GLN A 339 -4.35 1.61 10.91
CA GLN A 339 -5.65 1.75 11.60
C GLN A 339 -6.81 2.36 10.78
N SER A 340 -6.63 2.68 9.50
CA SER A 340 -7.69 3.26 8.63
C SER A 340 -8.93 2.37 8.45
N CYS A 341 -8.81 1.07 8.73
CA CYS A 341 -9.87 0.07 8.54
C CYS A 341 -10.63 -0.30 9.82
N VAL A 342 -10.41 0.46 10.90
CA VAL A 342 -11.00 0.21 12.20
C VAL A 342 -12.51 0.49 12.16
N VAL A 343 -13.30 -0.50 12.58
CA VAL A 343 -14.76 -0.41 12.73
C VAL A 343 -15.17 -0.97 14.09
N ASP A 344 -16.36 -0.62 14.55
CA ASP A 344 -16.87 -1.10 15.83
C ASP A 344 -17.55 -2.48 15.65
N LEU A 345 -17.26 -3.41 16.55
CA LEU A 345 -17.90 -4.72 16.63
C LEU A 345 -19.16 -4.61 17.48
N VAL A 346 -20.33 -4.75 16.87
CA VAL A 346 -21.63 -4.57 17.52
C VAL A 346 -22.10 -5.85 18.22
N ALA A 347 -21.83 -7.01 17.62
CA ALA A 347 -22.22 -8.31 18.18
C ALA A 347 -21.29 -9.42 17.68
N GLY A 348 -21.26 -10.53 18.42
CA GLY A 348 -20.48 -11.72 18.07
C GLY A 348 -18.99 -11.60 18.40
N HIS A 349 -18.20 -12.50 17.83
CA HIS A 349 -16.76 -12.59 18.10
C HIS A 349 -15.95 -12.59 16.80
N VAL A 350 -14.85 -11.86 16.83
CA VAL A 350 -13.86 -11.87 15.74
C VAL A 350 -12.49 -12.16 16.31
N ARG A 351 -11.57 -12.58 15.45
CA ARG A 351 -10.20 -12.88 15.86
C ARG A 351 -9.20 -12.11 15.03
N ASP A 352 -8.18 -11.54 15.66
CA ASP A 352 -7.00 -11.02 14.98
C ASP A 352 -6.20 -12.18 14.37
N LEU A 353 -6.07 -12.18 13.04
CA LEU A 353 -5.36 -13.18 12.27
C LEU A 353 -3.87 -13.25 12.59
N ARG A 354 -3.28 -12.23 13.22
CA ARG A 354 -1.85 -12.16 13.54
C ARG A 354 -1.51 -12.78 14.89
N THR A 355 -2.37 -12.54 15.87
CA THR A 355 -2.11 -12.89 17.27
C THR A 355 -3.00 -14.02 17.75
N GLY A 356 -4.07 -14.32 17.03
CA GLY A 356 -5.12 -15.23 17.46
C GLY A 356 -6.02 -14.65 18.55
N GLN A 357 -5.83 -13.38 18.95
CA GLN A 357 -6.62 -12.73 19.99
C GLN A 357 -8.08 -12.60 19.55
N GLN A 358 -9.01 -13.03 20.40
CA GLN A 358 -10.44 -12.82 20.20
C GLN A 358 -10.88 -11.46 20.72
N HIS A 359 -11.85 -10.87 20.04
CA HIS A 359 -12.47 -9.60 20.35
C HIS A 359 -13.98 -9.78 20.53
N GLU A 360 -14.53 -9.10 21.53
CA GLU A 360 -15.94 -9.16 21.95
C GLU A 360 -16.70 -7.88 21.55
N PRO A 361 -18.04 -7.88 21.60
CA PRO A 361 -18.84 -6.71 21.28
C PRO A 361 -18.45 -5.45 22.08
N GLY A 362 -18.49 -4.29 21.44
CA GLY A 362 -18.04 -3.01 22.01
C GLY A 362 -16.57 -2.71 21.78
N THR A 363 -15.80 -3.63 21.20
CA THR A 363 -14.41 -3.39 20.80
C THR A 363 -14.31 -2.78 19.40
N ARG A 364 -13.19 -2.08 19.14
CA ARG A 364 -12.84 -1.57 17.81
C ARG A 364 -11.85 -2.53 17.15
N VAL A 365 -12.17 -3.00 15.95
CA VAL A 365 -11.43 -4.08 15.27
C VAL A 365 -10.94 -3.65 13.90
N GLN A 366 -9.74 -4.11 13.53
CA GLN A 366 -9.13 -3.82 12.24
C GLN A 366 -9.59 -4.83 11.19
N THR A 367 -10.56 -4.45 10.35
CA THR A 367 -11.19 -5.38 9.39
C THR A 367 -10.21 -6.06 8.43
N CYS A 368 -9.06 -5.46 8.10
CA CYS A 368 -8.07 -6.08 7.21
C CYS A 368 -7.27 -7.22 7.82
N VAL A 369 -7.21 -7.32 9.16
CA VAL A 369 -6.46 -8.35 9.88
C VAL A 369 -7.31 -9.13 10.88
N SER A 370 -8.60 -8.85 10.97
CA SER A 370 -9.54 -9.66 11.76
C SER A 370 -10.33 -10.59 10.85
N ALA A 371 -10.71 -11.77 11.34
CA ALA A 371 -11.59 -12.74 10.68
C ALA A 371 -12.75 -13.14 11.61
N ALA A 372 -13.83 -13.66 11.04
CA ALA A 372 -14.97 -14.15 11.80
C ALA A 372 -14.56 -15.32 12.72
N SER A 373 -15.02 -15.29 13.97
CA SER A 373 -14.85 -16.38 14.95
C SER A 373 -16.22 -16.82 15.47
N GLY A 374 -17.15 -17.04 14.53
CA GLY A 374 -18.59 -17.13 14.75
C GLY A 374 -19.34 -16.01 14.02
N ASP A 375 -20.67 -16.02 14.13
CA ASP A 375 -21.49 -14.94 13.60
C ASP A 375 -21.12 -13.62 14.28
N CYS A 376 -21.00 -12.55 13.49
CA CYS A 376 -20.62 -11.23 14.00
C CYS A 376 -21.27 -10.08 13.22
N VAL A 377 -21.39 -8.93 13.88
CA VAL A 377 -22.01 -7.72 13.32
C VAL A 377 -21.03 -6.55 13.43
N LEU A 378 -20.70 -5.93 12.31
CA LEU A 378 -19.85 -4.75 12.23
C LEU A 378 -20.70 -3.50 11.94
N ASP A 379 -20.38 -2.37 12.58
CA ASP A 379 -21.12 -1.11 12.40
C ASP A 379 -20.74 -0.38 11.08
N ILE A 380 -21.08 -1.00 9.93
CA ILE A 380 -20.77 -0.46 8.60
C ILE A 380 -21.71 -0.90 7.48
#